data_AF-A0A2E0PBZ2-F1
#
_entry.id   AF-A0A2E0PBZ2-F1
#
_cell.length_a   1.000
_cell.length_b   1.000
_cell.length_c   1.000
_cell.angle_alpha   90.00
_cell.angle_beta   90.00
_cell.angle_gamma   90.00
#
_symmetry.space_group_name_H-M   'P 1'
#
loop_
_entity.id
_entity.type
_entity.pdbx_description
1 polymer ?
#
loop_
_entity_poly.entity_id
_entity_poly.type
_entity_poly.pdbx_seq_one_letter_code
_entity_poly.pdbx_strand_id
1 'polypeptide(L)'
;MSKKDHKVAALMEGIEAGEHDPHLVGYLRCFNSQKFYEAHDVLEALWLKDRTGPDGDFFKGMIQFAGAFVHLQKSRNRPAKVLFLRCTTYLSKYPSKFYALDVAGIIKLAKYNASFLEEFEGEGEMLLKNIPELNLNENYTAHKLAD
;
A
#
# COMPACT_ATOMS: atom_id res chain seq x y z
N MET A 1 -4.05 4.43 24.69
CA MET A 1 -3.78 4.64 23.25
C MET A 1 -2.43 5.33 23.10
N SER A 2 -1.59 4.81 22.21
CA SER A 2 -0.27 5.38 21.90
C SER A 2 -0.40 6.72 21.15
N LYS A 3 0.67 7.52 21.06
CA LYS A 3 0.71 8.73 20.21
C LYS A 3 0.43 8.39 18.74
N LYS A 4 0.84 7.19 18.30
CA LYS A 4 0.62 6.70 16.94
C LYS A 4 -0.85 6.37 16.70
N ASP A 5 -1.53 5.76 17.67
CA ASP A 5 -2.96 5.41 17.55
C ASP A 5 -3.81 6.67 17.40
N HIS A 6 -3.50 7.75 18.15
CA HIS A 6 -4.19 9.03 18.01
C HIS A 6 -3.95 9.67 16.63
N LYS A 7 -2.74 9.57 16.08
CA LYS A 7 -2.43 10.06 14.73
C LYS A 7 -3.25 9.31 13.68
N VAL A 8 -3.30 7.98 13.77
CA VAL A 8 -4.08 7.14 12.85
C VAL A 8 -5.56 7.46 12.96
N ALA A 9 -6.10 7.60 14.17
CA ALA A 9 -7.49 7.98 14.38
C ALA A 9 -7.83 9.32 13.71
N ALA A 10 -6.96 10.34 13.83
CA ALA A 10 -7.14 11.62 13.15
C ALA A 10 -7.07 11.52 11.62
N LEU A 11 -6.18 10.68 11.09
CA LEU A 11 -6.10 10.43 9.63
C LEU A 11 -7.35 9.73 9.08
N MET A 12 -8.04 8.98 9.93
CA MET A 12 -9.25 8.24 9.59
C MET A 12 -10.54 9.05 9.77
N GLU A 13 -10.46 10.27 10.31
CA GLU A 13 -11.61 11.13 10.49
C GLU A 13 -12.28 11.47 9.15
N GLY A 14 -13.61 11.31 9.10
CA GLY A 14 -14.42 11.58 7.91
C GLY A 14 -14.22 10.61 6.75
N ILE A 15 -13.62 9.43 6.97
CA ILE A 15 -13.56 8.39 5.94
C ILE A 15 -14.93 7.72 5.82
N GLU A 16 -15.54 7.84 4.64
CA GLU A 16 -16.71 7.08 4.24
C GLU A 16 -16.24 5.79 3.55
N ALA A 17 -16.23 4.68 4.30
CA ALA A 17 -15.66 3.43 3.81
C ALA A 17 -16.65 2.52 3.07
N GLY A 18 -17.95 2.80 3.16
CA GLY A 18 -18.99 1.93 2.61
C GLY A 18 -18.85 0.49 3.11
N GLU A 19 -18.71 -0.45 2.18
CA GLU A 19 -18.52 -1.88 2.47
C GLU A 19 -17.05 -2.28 2.73
N HIS A 20 -16.10 -1.35 2.62
CA HIS A 20 -14.67 -1.62 2.77
C HIS A 20 -14.17 -1.29 4.18
N ASP A 21 -13.03 -1.86 4.57
CA ASP A 21 -12.38 -1.50 5.83
C ASP A 21 -11.92 -0.02 5.78
N PRO A 22 -12.28 0.82 6.77
CA PRO A 22 -11.87 2.22 6.82
C PRO A 22 -10.35 2.46 6.75
N HIS A 23 -9.52 1.54 7.25
CA HIS A 23 -8.05 1.68 7.17
C HIS A 23 -7.57 1.45 5.73
N LEU A 24 -8.21 0.56 4.97
CA LEU A 24 -7.87 0.37 3.56
C LEU A 24 -8.22 1.63 2.76
N VAL A 25 -9.40 2.21 2.98
CA VAL A 25 -9.80 3.47 2.34
C VAL A 25 -8.88 4.61 2.77
N GLY A 26 -8.51 4.67 4.05
CA GLY A 26 -7.57 5.66 4.57
C GLY A 26 -6.16 5.54 4.02
N TYR A 27 -5.68 4.30 3.83
CA TYR A 27 -4.44 4.03 3.13
C TYR A 27 -4.47 4.63 1.72
N LEU A 28 -5.52 4.36 0.94
CA LEU A 28 -5.64 4.83 -0.45
C LEU A 28 -5.73 6.36 -0.51
N ARG A 29 -6.52 6.98 0.38
CA ARG A 29 -6.61 8.45 0.49
C ARG A 29 -5.24 9.07 0.77
N CYS A 30 -4.49 8.51 1.72
CA CYS A 30 -3.15 9.00 2.04
C CYS A 30 -2.17 8.74 0.89
N PHE A 31 -2.19 7.56 0.29
CA PHE A 31 -1.32 7.16 -0.80
C PHE A 31 -1.51 8.05 -2.04
N ASN A 32 -2.76 8.26 -2.47
CA ASN A 32 -3.10 9.10 -3.62
C ASN A 32 -2.77 10.58 -3.36
N SER A 33 -2.73 11.00 -2.09
CA SER A 33 -2.23 12.33 -1.67
C SER A 33 -0.71 12.38 -1.48
N GLN A 34 0.02 11.32 -1.85
CA GLN A 34 1.46 11.13 -1.67
C GLN A 34 1.96 11.23 -0.22
N LYS A 35 1.07 11.04 0.76
CA LYS A 35 1.37 10.94 2.19
C LYS A 35 1.72 9.49 2.52
N PHE A 36 2.82 8.98 1.96
CA PHE A 36 3.15 7.56 2.00
C PHE A 36 3.47 7.04 3.40
N TYR A 37 4.02 7.90 4.27
CA TYR A 37 4.28 7.52 5.66
C TYR A 37 2.96 7.36 6.44
N GLU A 38 2.01 8.26 6.23
CA GLU A 38 0.66 8.18 6.77
C GLU A 38 -0.08 6.96 6.23
N ALA A 39 0.01 6.69 4.92
CA ALA A 39 -0.56 5.50 4.32
C ALA A 39 -0.02 4.23 4.99
N HIS A 40 1.30 4.12 5.12
CA HIS A 40 1.96 3.03 5.85
C HIS A 40 1.41 2.87 7.26
N ASP A 41 1.37 3.94 8.06
CA ASP A 41 0.91 3.90 9.45
C ASP A 41 -0.57 3.49 9.58
N VAL A 42 -1.44 3.98 8.70
CA VAL A 42 -2.87 3.64 8.70
C VAL A 42 -3.07 2.15 8.44
N LEU A 43 -2.40 1.59 7.42
CA LEU A 43 -2.57 0.18 7.08
C LEU A 43 -1.83 -0.76 8.04
N GLU A 44 -0.71 -0.32 8.62
CA GLU A 44 -0.03 -1.05 9.69
C GLU A 44 -0.92 -1.20 10.93
N ALA A 45 -1.71 -0.18 11.26
CA ALA A 45 -2.66 -0.27 12.37
C ALA A 45 -3.75 -1.33 12.15
N LEU A 46 -4.18 -1.55 10.90
CA LEU A 46 -5.06 -2.68 10.56
C LEU A 46 -4.29 -4.00 10.67
N TRP A 47 -3.12 -4.09 10.04
CA TRP A 47 -2.31 -5.31 10.01
C TRP A 47 -1.91 -5.80 11.40
N LEU A 48 -1.61 -4.91 12.34
CA LEU A 48 -1.25 -5.28 13.71
C LEU A 48 -2.39 -5.95 14.50
N LYS A 49 -3.66 -5.76 14.08
CA LYS A 49 -4.81 -6.42 14.72
C LYS A 49 -4.85 -7.92 14.42
N ASP A 50 -4.45 -8.32 13.21
CA ASP A 50 -4.40 -9.72 12.80
C ASP A 50 -3.30 -10.01 11.75
N ARG A 51 -2.05 -9.88 12.17
CA ARG A 51 -0.89 -10.09 11.29
C ARG A 51 -0.64 -11.56 10.92
N THR A 52 -1.28 -12.50 11.62
CA THR A 52 -1.15 -13.95 11.40
C THR A 52 -2.35 -14.56 10.68
N GLY A 53 -3.40 -13.77 10.44
CA GLY A 53 -4.57 -14.16 9.69
C GLY A 53 -4.31 -14.39 8.19
N PRO A 54 -5.31 -14.88 7.46
CA PRO A 54 -5.20 -15.26 6.04
C PRO A 54 -4.75 -14.10 5.13
N ASP A 55 -5.12 -12.87 5.49
CA ASP A 55 -4.84 -11.66 4.69
C ASP A 55 -3.65 -10.84 5.23
N GLY A 56 -2.96 -11.35 6.25
CA GLY A 56 -1.83 -10.66 6.88
C GLY A 56 -0.69 -10.37 5.88
N ASP A 57 -0.42 -11.28 4.96
CA ASP A 57 0.60 -11.10 3.92
C ASP A 57 0.16 -10.06 2.87
N PHE A 58 -1.13 -9.97 2.54
CA PHE A 58 -1.66 -8.96 1.64
C PHE A 58 -1.42 -7.55 2.19
N PHE A 59 -1.86 -7.29 3.41
CA PHE A 59 -1.65 -5.99 4.05
C PHE A 59 -0.17 -5.68 4.22
N LYS A 60 0.64 -6.68 4.59
CA LYS A 60 2.10 -6.52 4.66
C LYS A 60 2.68 -6.11 3.31
N GLY A 61 2.22 -6.69 2.20
CA GLY A 61 2.61 -6.30 0.84
C GLY A 61 2.32 -4.82 0.54
N MET A 62 1.10 -4.38 0.79
CA MET A 62 0.66 -2.99 0.60
C MET A 62 1.40 -1.99 1.51
N ILE A 63 1.72 -2.39 2.75
CA ILE A 63 2.56 -1.61 3.67
C ILE A 63 3.98 -1.44 3.11
N GLN A 64 4.60 -2.51 2.59
CA GLN A 64 5.91 -2.41 1.92
C GLN A 64 5.85 -1.52 0.68
N PHE A 65 4.74 -1.56 -0.08
CA PHE A 65 4.54 -0.70 -1.25
C PHE A 65 4.60 0.78 -0.87
N ALA A 66 3.81 1.21 0.14
CA ALA A 66 3.87 2.58 0.64
C ALA A 66 5.27 2.92 1.22
N GLY A 67 5.87 1.99 1.97
CA GLY A 67 7.22 2.14 2.51
C GLY A 67 8.29 2.38 1.42
N ALA A 68 8.14 1.78 0.24
CA ALA A 68 9.05 2.00 -0.87
C ALA A 68 9.04 3.47 -1.32
N PHE A 69 7.86 4.08 -1.43
CA PHE A 69 7.73 5.50 -1.76
C PHE A 69 8.20 6.43 -0.63
N VAL A 70 8.04 6.05 0.65
CA VAL A 70 8.66 6.78 1.77
C VAL A 70 10.19 6.84 1.61
N HIS A 71 10.80 5.74 1.15
CA HIS A 71 12.23 5.72 0.88
C HIS A 71 12.61 6.57 -0.34
N LEU A 72 11.80 6.58 -1.40
CA LEU A 72 12.00 7.48 -2.54
C LEU A 72 11.94 8.95 -2.13
N GLN A 73 10.96 9.36 -1.30
CA GLN A 73 10.88 10.73 -0.75
C GLN A 73 12.11 11.14 0.08
N LYS A 74 12.88 10.17 0.57
CA LYS A 74 14.12 10.37 1.33
C LYS A 74 15.38 10.20 0.47
N SER A 75 15.22 10.11 -0.85
CA SER A 75 16.31 9.83 -1.81
C SER A 75 17.08 8.54 -1.49
N ARG A 76 16.38 7.53 -0.95
CA ARG A 76 16.95 6.22 -0.57
C ARG A 76 16.53 5.14 -1.57
N ASN A 77 17.14 5.17 -2.75
CA ASN A 77 16.76 4.31 -3.89
C ASN A 77 16.97 2.82 -3.62
N ARG A 78 18.11 2.44 -3.02
CA ARG A 78 18.41 1.03 -2.73
C ARG A 78 17.38 0.40 -1.76
N PRO A 79 17.06 1.02 -0.60
CA PRO A 79 15.97 0.53 0.24
C PRO A 79 14.61 0.51 -0.48
N ALA A 80 14.27 1.53 -1.27
CA ALA A 80 13.01 1.57 -2.02
C ALA A 80 12.88 0.37 -2.96
N LYS A 81 13.92 0.06 -3.75
CA LYS A 81 13.98 -1.12 -4.63
C LYS A 81 13.70 -2.42 -3.87
N VAL A 82 14.35 -2.61 -2.72
CA VAL A 82 14.16 -3.80 -1.88
C VAL A 82 12.70 -3.93 -1.43
N LEU A 83 12.05 -2.82 -1.05
CA LEU A 83 10.66 -2.85 -0.62
C LEU A 83 9.68 -3.08 -1.76
N PHE A 84 9.94 -2.55 -2.96
CA PHE A 84 9.15 -2.88 -4.14
C PHE A 84 9.21 -4.37 -4.46
N LEU A 85 10.41 -4.97 -4.47
CA LEU A 85 10.55 -6.42 -4.69
C LEU A 85 9.83 -7.23 -3.60
N ARG A 86 9.97 -6.84 -2.32
CA ARG A 86 9.30 -7.51 -1.21
C ARG A 86 7.77 -7.40 -1.28
N CYS A 87 7.23 -6.24 -1.66
CA CYS A 87 5.81 -6.05 -1.94
C CYS A 87 5.33 -7.09 -2.98
N THR A 88 6.07 -7.27 -4.08
CA THR A 88 5.69 -8.23 -5.13
C THR A 88 5.66 -9.67 -4.62
N THR A 89 6.60 -10.06 -3.75
CA THR A 89 6.63 -11.41 -3.14
C THR A 89 5.38 -11.69 -2.31
N TYR A 90 4.91 -10.71 -1.55
CA TYR A 90 3.72 -10.84 -0.73
C TYR A 90 2.44 -10.85 -1.56
N LEU A 91 2.29 -9.89 -2.48
CA LEU A 91 1.07 -9.73 -3.26
C LEU A 91 0.86 -10.84 -4.30
N SER A 92 1.93 -11.50 -4.79
CA SER A 92 1.82 -12.59 -5.77
C SER A 92 1.09 -13.84 -5.25
N LYS A 93 0.79 -13.91 -3.95
CA LYS A 93 0.02 -14.99 -3.33
C LYS A 93 -1.50 -14.82 -3.48
N TYR A 94 -1.95 -13.64 -3.90
CA TYR A 94 -3.36 -13.26 -3.96
C TYR A 94 -3.85 -13.18 -5.41
N PRO A 95 -5.17 -13.28 -5.66
CA PRO A 95 -5.73 -13.11 -7.00
C PRO A 95 -5.43 -11.73 -7.59
N SER A 96 -5.50 -11.61 -8.92
CA SER A 96 -5.25 -10.35 -9.64
C SER A 96 -6.16 -9.20 -9.18
N LYS A 97 -7.34 -9.52 -8.63
CA LYS A 97 -8.24 -8.60 -7.95
C LYS A 97 -8.50 -9.09 -6.53
N PHE A 98 -8.21 -8.26 -5.54
CA PHE A 98 -8.38 -8.61 -4.13
C PHE A 98 -8.70 -7.34 -3.33
N TYR A 99 -9.66 -7.39 -2.40
CA TYR A 99 -10.19 -6.21 -1.70
C TYR A 99 -10.57 -5.05 -2.65
N ALA A 100 -11.19 -5.37 -3.79
CA ALA A 100 -11.51 -4.44 -4.87
C ALA A 100 -10.30 -3.73 -5.54
N LEU A 101 -9.06 -4.06 -5.18
CA LEU A 101 -7.86 -3.47 -5.78
C LEU A 101 -7.37 -4.28 -6.98
N ASP A 102 -6.79 -3.57 -7.96
CA ASP A 102 -6.01 -4.18 -9.05
C ASP A 102 -4.62 -4.59 -8.54
N VAL A 103 -4.56 -5.76 -7.90
CA VAL A 103 -3.31 -6.32 -7.35
C VAL A 103 -2.30 -6.59 -8.45
N ALA A 104 -2.76 -7.04 -9.62
CA ALA A 104 -1.88 -7.27 -10.77
C ALA A 104 -1.22 -5.97 -11.25
N GLY A 105 -1.99 -4.87 -11.34
CA GLY A 105 -1.48 -3.54 -11.65
C GLY A 105 -0.46 -3.04 -10.63
N ILE A 106 -0.73 -3.21 -9.33
CA ILE A 106 0.19 -2.84 -8.24
C ILE A 106 1.50 -3.64 -8.33
N ILE A 107 1.42 -4.97 -8.55
CA ILE A 107 2.61 -5.81 -8.75
C ILE A 107 3.41 -5.35 -9.96
N LYS A 108 2.75 -5.05 -11.08
CA LYS A 108 3.41 -4.58 -12.30
C LYS A 108 4.15 -3.26 -12.07
N LEU A 109 3.51 -2.32 -11.39
CA LEU A 109 4.10 -1.03 -11.02
C LEU A 109 5.30 -1.19 -10.07
N ALA A 110 5.17 -2.02 -9.04
CA ALA A 110 6.27 -2.30 -8.12
C ALA A 110 7.48 -2.92 -8.85
N LYS A 111 7.26 -3.89 -9.75
CA LYS A 111 8.33 -4.49 -10.56
C LYS A 111 8.99 -3.45 -11.48
N TYR A 112 8.19 -2.64 -12.16
CA TYR A 112 8.69 -1.56 -13.02
C TYR A 112 9.58 -0.58 -12.22
N ASN A 113 9.09 -0.09 -11.07
CA ASN A 113 9.85 0.82 -10.21
C ASN A 113 11.14 0.16 -9.71
N ALA A 114 11.12 -1.11 -9.33
CA ALA A 114 12.32 -1.82 -8.91
C ALA A 114 13.36 -1.93 -10.03
N SER A 115 12.94 -2.25 -11.25
CA SER A 115 13.80 -2.30 -12.44
C SER A 115 14.36 -0.92 -12.79
N PHE A 116 13.53 0.12 -12.75
CA PHE A 116 13.97 1.50 -13.00
C PHE A 116 15.08 1.92 -12.01
N LEU A 117 14.92 1.60 -10.72
CA LEU A 117 15.92 1.91 -9.69
C LEU A 117 17.21 1.07 -9.80
N GLU A 118 17.17 -0.05 -10.52
CA GLU A 118 18.37 -0.83 -10.86
C GLU A 118 19.15 -0.19 -12.01
N GLU A 119 18.44 0.28 -13.03
CA GLU A 119 19.03 0.79 -14.27
C GLU A 119 19.47 2.27 -14.16
N PHE A 120 18.68 3.10 -13.46
CA PHE A 120 18.88 4.54 -13.34
C PHE A 120 19.22 4.93 -11.90
N GLU A 121 20.44 4.56 -11.46
CA GLU A 121 20.90 4.90 -10.12
C GLU A 121 20.92 6.42 -9.90
N GLY A 122 20.36 6.89 -8.79
CA GLY A 122 20.21 8.31 -8.48
C GLY A 122 18.94 8.99 -9.01
N GLU A 123 18.22 8.41 -9.99
CA GLU A 123 17.06 9.07 -10.63
C GLU A 123 15.68 8.72 -10.00
N GLY A 124 15.67 8.10 -8.83
CA GLY A 124 14.44 7.61 -8.17
C GLY A 124 13.36 8.68 -7.92
N GLU A 125 13.72 9.96 -7.84
CA GLU A 125 12.75 11.06 -7.73
C GLU A 125 11.81 11.15 -8.95
N MET A 126 12.25 10.69 -10.14
CA MET A 126 11.40 10.66 -11.33
C MET A 126 10.16 9.79 -11.15
N LEU A 127 10.26 8.73 -10.35
CA LEU A 127 9.14 7.86 -10.04
C LEU A 127 8.08 8.54 -9.15
N LEU A 128 8.44 9.61 -8.43
CA LEU A 128 7.49 10.39 -7.62
C LEU A 128 6.61 11.32 -8.46
N LYS A 129 7.02 11.65 -9.69
CA LYS A 129 6.31 12.60 -10.55
C LYS A 129 5.10 11.99 -11.26
N ASN A 130 5.08 10.67 -11.44
CA ASN A 130 4.08 9.95 -12.24
C ASN A 130 3.55 8.71 -11.51
N ILE A 131 3.09 8.88 -10.26
CA ILE A 131 2.49 7.78 -9.49
C ILE A 131 1.01 7.66 -9.88
N PRO A 132 0.57 6.52 -10.41
CA PRO A 132 -0.85 6.32 -10.67
C PRO A 132 -1.63 6.23 -9.35
N GLU A 133 -2.85 6.74 -9.36
CA GLU A 133 -3.76 6.58 -8.23
C GLU A 133 -4.16 5.11 -8.06
N LEU A 134 -4.27 4.69 -6.80
CA LEU A 134 -4.84 3.41 -6.44
C LEU A 134 -6.32 3.62 -6.13
N ASN A 135 -7.18 3.00 -6.94
CA ASN A 135 -8.63 3.13 -6.82
C ASN A 135 -9.27 1.77 -6.55
N LEU A 136 -10.31 1.78 -5.73
CA LEU A 136 -11.17 0.62 -5.52
C LEU A 136 -12.03 0.42 -6.79
N ASN A 137 -12.11 -0.81 -7.28
CA ASN A 137 -13.00 -1.15 -8.37
C ASN A 137 -14.43 -1.29 -7.82
N GLU A 138 -15.29 -0.33 -8.14
CA GLU A 138 -16.70 -0.28 -7.70
C GLU A 138 -17.53 -1.51 -8.15
N ASN A 139 -17.07 -2.25 -9.17
CA ASN A 139 -17.69 -3.47 -9.65
C ASN A 139 -17.19 -4.76 -8.96
N TYR A 140 -16.40 -4.64 -7.90
CA TYR A 140 -15.92 -5.80 -7.14
C TYR A 140 -17.00 -6.27 -6.16
N THR A 141 -17.69 -7.36 -6.49
CA THR A 141 -18.49 -8.09 -5.48
C THR A 141 -17.54 -8.91 -4.63
N ALA A 142 -17.32 -8.51 -3.38
CA ALA A 142 -16.59 -9.34 -2.43
C ALA A 142 -17.31 -10.70 -2.33
N HIS A 143 -16.61 -11.80 -2.63
CA HIS A 143 -17.04 -13.07 -2.06
C HIS A 143 -16.90 -12.90 -0.55
N LYS A 144 -18.05 -12.80 0.14
CA LYS A 144 -18.13 -12.76 1.59
C LYS A 144 -17.14 -13.76 2.15
N LEU A 145 -16.22 -13.29 2.99
CA LEU A 145 -15.51 -14.16 3.91
C LEU A 145 -16.60 -14.95 4.65
N ALA A 146 -16.63 -16.26 4.43
CA ALA A 146 -17.58 -17.12 5.10
C ALA A 146 -17.37 -16.97 6.63
N ASP A 147 -18.49 -16.89 7.34
CA ASP A 147 -18.59 -16.70 8.79
C ASP A 147 -17.74 -17.69 9.62
#